data_AF-A0A1C6L9T4-F1
#
_entry.id   AF-A0A1C6L9T4-F1
#
_cell.length_a   1.000
_cell.length_b   1.000
_cell.length_c   1.000
_cell.angle_alpha   90.00
_cell.angle_beta   90.00
_cell.angle_gamma   90.00
#
_symmetry.space_group_name_H-M   'P 1'
#
loop_
_entity.id
_entity.type
_entity.pdbx_description
1 polymer ?
#
loop_
_entity_poly.entity_id
_entity_poly.type
_entity_poly.pdbx_seq_one_letter_code
_entity_poly.pdbx_strand_id
1 'polypeptide(L)'
;MKLRKINYILAIALLVSSISAVNVYADTINNINSRAIITDSVVIDKEDSGSTLVPGDILEEVKSGTGSITITLSDTEDNRDKGNVKFGLSKVADVINGEYKVLTQYEAVNIDLNNIKTATDLELAANLFKKVVSKDNILTTDKNGKCTIDDLDVGVYLLYATDISNYENITPFLVSIPSWNEADKSMSYDINVIPKHTKIIEEEKPKVPATGYDNKAYLYLGVGTCLLIGSSILFFGVGKKKKKCEK
;
A
#
# COMPACT_ATOMS: atom_id res chain seq x y z
N MET A 1 58.55 -29.46 19.71
CA MET A 1 57.08 -29.23 19.80
C MET A 1 56.60 -29.10 18.35
N LYS A 2 56.02 -30.09 17.65
CA LYS A 2 54.71 -30.79 17.85
C LYS A 2 53.60 -29.78 18.22
N LEU A 3 52.40 -29.72 17.65
CA LEU A 3 51.57 -30.56 16.75
C LEU A 3 51.03 -29.68 15.57
N ARG A 4 50.31 -30.09 14.50
CA ARG A 4 49.89 -31.36 13.82
C ARG A 4 49.54 -31.00 12.34
N LYS A 5 49.02 -31.97 11.53
CA LYS A 5 48.27 -31.72 10.27
C LYS A 5 46.76 -31.85 10.50
N ILE A 6 45.93 -31.16 9.72
CA ILE A 6 44.55 -31.59 9.38
C ILE A 6 44.31 -31.31 7.89
N ASN A 7 43.89 -32.34 7.15
CA ASN A 7 43.38 -32.23 5.78
C ASN A 7 41.85 -32.09 5.85
N TYR A 8 41.22 -31.38 4.90
CA TYR A 8 39.92 -31.83 4.39
C TYR A 8 39.78 -31.52 2.89
N ILE A 9 39.60 -32.58 2.12
CA ILE A 9 39.18 -32.56 0.72
C ILE A 9 37.64 -32.57 0.75
N LEU A 10 36.99 -31.70 -0.01
CA LEU A 10 35.63 -31.96 -0.49
C LEU A 10 35.52 -31.50 -1.94
N ALA A 11 35.60 -32.45 -2.87
CA ALA A 11 35.30 -32.24 -4.26
C ALA A 11 33.81 -32.54 -4.49
N ILE A 12 33.06 -31.60 -5.05
CA ILE A 12 31.81 -31.88 -5.75
C ILE A 12 31.85 -31.11 -7.07
N ALA A 13 32.14 -31.85 -8.14
CA ALA A 13 31.97 -31.39 -9.51
C ALA A 13 31.06 -32.39 -10.21
N LEU A 14 29.84 -31.96 -10.54
CA LEU A 14 28.99 -32.63 -11.52
C LEU A 14 28.31 -31.57 -12.41
N LEU A 15 28.85 -31.46 -13.62
CA LEU A 15 28.08 -31.19 -14.84
C LEU A 15 27.01 -32.30 -14.98
N VAL A 16 25.88 -32.20 -15.67
CA VAL A 16 25.41 -31.36 -16.78
C VAL A 16 23.87 -31.30 -16.63
N SER A 17 23.13 -30.34 -17.21
CA SER A 17 22.61 -30.55 -18.57
C SER A 17 22.12 -29.27 -19.24
N SER A 18 22.27 -29.26 -20.55
CA SER A 18 21.70 -28.30 -21.49
C SER A 18 20.16 -28.29 -21.45
N ILE A 19 19.59 -27.09 -21.33
CA ILE A 19 18.30 -26.78 -21.97
C ILE A 19 18.61 -25.73 -23.05
N SER A 20 18.80 -26.22 -24.27
CA SER A 20 18.83 -25.41 -25.48
C SER A 20 17.52 -25.60 -26.23
N ALA A 21 16.92 -24.48 -26.66
CA ALA A 21 15.71 -24.37 -27.46
C ALA A 21 14.38 -24.81 -26.81
N VAL A 22 13.60 -23.80 -26.37
CA VAL A 22 12.31 -23.54 -27.02
C VAL A 22 12.38 -22.11 -27.58
N ASN A 23 11.85 -21.92 -28.78
CA ASN A 23 12.00 -20.69 -29.54
C ASN A 23 11.06 -19.59 -29.06
N VAL A 24 11.46 -18.35 -29.40
CA VAL A 24 10.61 -17.24 -29.82
C VAL A 24 9.13 -17.61 -29.97
N TYR A 25 8.28 -17.06 -29.10
CA TYR A 25 6.85 -16.93 -29.37
C TYR A 25 6.55 -15.48 -29.76
N ALA A 26 7.00 -15.13 -30.96
CA ALA A 26 6.50 -13.96 -31.69
C ALA A 26 5.27 -14.42 -32.48
N ASP A 27 4.17 -14.69 -31.76
CA ASP A 27 2.93 -15.07 -32.42
C ASP A 27 2.36 -13.85 -33.13
N THR A 28 2.34 -13.97 -34.46
CA THR A 28 2.13 -12.86 -35.37
C THR A 28 0.63 -12.69 -35.61
N ILE A 29 0.11 -11.55 -35.15
CA ILE A 29 -1.06 -10.84 -35.70
C ILE A 29 -2.31 -11.71 -35.88
N ASN A 30 -3.26 -11.54 -34.96
CA ASN A 30 -4.58 -11.13 -35.43
C ASN A 30 -4.76 -9.65 -35.16
N ASN A 31 -4.95 -8.90 -36.26
CA ASN A 31 -5.34 -7.51 -36.24
C ASN A 31 -6.75 -7.42 -35.64
N ILE A 32 -6.79 -7.18 -34.34
CA ILE A 32 -7.94 -6.54 -33.70
C ILE A 32 -7.37 -5.28 -33.07
N ASN A 33 -7.90 -4.13 -33.48
CA ASN A 33 -7.74 -2.88 -32.72
C ASN A 33 -8.60 -2.98 -31.44
N SER A 34 -8.27 -3.95 -30.59
CA SER A 34 -8.82 -4.12 -29.25
C SER A 34 -8.20 -3.03 -28.39
N ARG A 35 -8.85 -1.87 -28.40
CA ARG A 35 -8.57 -0.76 -27.49
C ARG A 35 -8.90 -1.30 -26.10
N ALA A 36 -7.85 -1.71 -25.40
CA ALA A 36 -7.99 -2.53 -24.21
C ALA A 36 -8.67 -1.70 -23.11
N ILE A 37 -9.86 -2.12 -22.70
CA ILE A 37 -10.61 -1.48 -21.63
C ILE A 37 -9.87 -1.78 -20.31
N ILE A 38 -9.15 -0.80 -19.78
CA ILE A 38 -8.31 -0.95 -18.58
C ILE A 38 -9.17 -0.73 -17.32
N THR A 39 -9.92 -1.76 -16.93
CA THR A 39 -10.87 -1.74 -15.80
C THR A 39 -10.52 -2.78 -14.72
N ASP A 40 -9.74 -2.40 -13.70
CA ASP A 40 -9.52 -3.32 -12.54
C ASP A 40 -9.32 -2.66 -11.17
N SER A 41 -9.32 -1.32 -11.04
CA SER A 41 -9.32 -0.65 -9.72
C SER A 41 -10.51 0.29 -9.49
N VAL A 42 -11.25 0.62 -10.54
CA VAL A 42 -12.38 1.57 -10.53
C VAL A 42 -13.30 1.31 -11.73
N VAL A 43 -14.60 1.60 -11.59
CA VAL A 43 -15.61 1.59 -12.66
C VAL A 43 -15.99 3.03 -13.01
N ILE A 44 -16.25 3.32 -14.30
CA ILE A 44 -16.74 4.63 -14.76
C ILE A 44 -18.21 4.47 -15.15
N ASP A 45 -19.10 5.31 -14.60
CA ASP A 45 -20.56 5.15 -14.65
C ASP A 45 -21.22 5.41 -16.04
N LYS A 46 -20.45 5.41 -17.12
CA LYS A 46 -20.97 5.35 -18.50
C LYS A 46 -20.76 3.94 -19.05
N GLU A 47 -21.83 3.15 -18.98
CA GLU A 47 -22.08 1.81 -19.53
C GLU A 47 -20.86 1.04 -20.11
N ASP A 48 -20.41 0.04 -19.34
CA ASP A 48 -19.63 -1.16 -19.73
C ASP A 48 -18.30 -1.03 -20.52
N SER A 49 -17.84 0.16 -20.95
CA SER A 49 -16.59 0.27 -21.73
C SER A 49 -15.80 1.59 -21.60
N GLY A 50 -15.83 2.23 -20.43
CA GLY A 50 -14.96 3.38 -20.12
C GLY A 50 -13.54 2.95 -19.72
N SER A 51 -12.50 3.46 -20.41
CA SER A 51 -11.12 3.30 -19.97
C SER A 51 -10.70 4.42 -19.03
N THR A 52 -10.06 4.07 -17.92
CA THR A 52 -9.54 5.01 -16.92
C THR A 52 -8.46 5.93 -17.48
N LEU A 53 -7.65 5.43 -18.42
CA LEU A 53 -6.69 6.20 -19.21
C LEU A 53 -7.18 6.28 -20.66
N VAL A 54 -7.11 7.47 -21.27
CA VAL A 54 -7.25 7.66 -22.71
C VAL A 54 -6.15 6.88 -23.45
N PRO A 55 -6.50 5.99 -24.40
CA PRO A 55 -5.56 5.29 -25.28
C PRO A 55 -4.65 6.22 -26.09
N GLY A 56 -3.39 5.81 -26.30
CA GLY A 56 -2.37 6.65 -26.97
C GLY A 56 -2.70 7.06 -28.41
N ASP A 57 -3.44 6.24 -29.15
CA ASP A 57 -3.87 6.50 -30.54
C ASP A 57 -4.80 7.71 -30.69
N ILE A 58 -5.47 8.12 -29.61
CA ILE A 58 -6.37 9.28 -29.56
C ILE A 58 -5.94 10.33 -28.52
N LEU A 59 -4.79 10.14 -27.89
CA LEU A 59 -4.27 11.06 -26.87
C LEU A 59 -3.84 12.40 -27.49
N GLU A 60 -3.51 12.42 -28.78
CA GLU A 60 -3.31 13.65 -29.58
C GLU A 60 -4.61 14.45 -29.82
N GLU A 61 -5.79 13.81 -29.76
CA GLU A 61 -7.08 14.48 -29.95
C GLU A 61 -7.60 15.20 -28.69
N VAL A 62 -6.90 15.02 -27.55
CA VAL A 62 -7.25 15.66 -26.28
C VAL A 62 -7.08 17.18 -26.40
N LYS A 63 -8.15 17.91 -26.13
CA LYS A 63 -8.19 19.38 -26.19
C LYS A 63 -7.83 19.94 -24.82
N SER A 64 -7.22 21.13 -24.79
CA SER A 64 -7.07 21.89 -23.56
C SER A 64 -8.45 22.24 -22.98
N GLY A 65 -8.59 22.06 -21.67
CA GLY A 65 -9.82 22.32 -20.93
C GLY A 65 -9.70 21.87 -19.49
N THR A 66 -10.77 22.04 -18.73
CA THR A 66 -10.95 21.47 -17.39
C THR A 66 -12.06 20.41 -17.42
N GLY A 67 -12.11 19.59 -16.39
CA GLY A 67 -13.16 18.61 -16.13
C GLY A 67 -13.43 18.45 -14.63
N SER A 68 -14.29 17.49 -14.31
CA SER A 68 -14.67 17.18 -12.94
C SER A 68 -14.55 15.67 -12.64
N ILE A 69 -14.22 15.34 -11.40
CA ILE A 69 -14.25 13.97 -10.89
C ILE A 69 -15.29 13.89 -9.79
N THR A 70 -16.32 13.09 -10.02
CA THR A 70 -17.29 12.68 -9.02
C THR A 70 -16.96 11.27 -8.55
N ILE A 71 -16.83 11.06 -7.25
CA ILE A 71 -16.62 9.76 -6.62
C ILE A 71 -17.94 9.31 -5.99
N THR A 72 -18.36 8.08 -6.27
CA THR A 72 -19.57 7.47 -5.71
C THR A 72 -19.22 6.12 -5.08
N LEU A 73 -19.44 5.96 -3.77
CA LEU A 73 -19.22 4.69 -3.07
C LEU A 73 -20.41 3.74 -3.20
N SER A 74 -20.15 2.51 -3.63
CA SER A 74 -21.09 1.39 -3.60
C SER A 74 -21.49 1.00 -2.17
N ASP A 75 -22.63 0.35 -2.02
CA ASP A 75 -23.05 -0.26 -0.75
C ASP A 75 -22.17 -1.48 -0.42
N THR A 76 -21.75 -1.60 0.84
CA THR A 76 -21.07 -2.81 1.32
C THR A 76 -22.09 -3.90 1.66
N GLU A 77 -21.68 -5.17 1.64
CA GLU A 77 -22.58 -6.29 1.98
C GLU A 77 -23.17 -6.17 3.40
N ASP A 78 -22.45 -5.53 4.32
CA ASP A 78 -22.88 -5.29 5.71
C ASP A 78 -23.46 -3.89 5.95
N ASN A 79 -23.72 -3.11 4.89
CA ASN A 79 -24.35 -1.78 4.93
C ASN A 79 -23.60 -0.77 5.82
N ARG A 80 -22.28 -0.70 5.69
CA ARG A 80 -21.42 0.28 6.38
C ARG A 80 -21.73 1.72 5.96
N ASP A 81 -21.48 2.65 6.89
CA ASP A 81 -21.58 4.08 6.61
C ASP A 81 -20.56 4.48 5.53
N LYS A 82 -21.06 5.16 4.50
CA LYS A 82 -20.29 5.67 3.36
C LYS A 82 -19.91 7.14 3.54
N GLY A 83 -20.43 7.79 4.59
CA GLY A 83 -20.17 9.19 4.91
C GLY A 83 -18.84 9.43 5.61
N ASN A 84 -18.30 10.63 5.39
CA ASN A 84 -17.05 11.13 5.98
C ASN A 84 -15.78 10.35 5.58
N VAL A 85 -15.86 9.48 4.57
CA VAL A 85 -14.69 8.86 3.94
C VAL A 85 -13.90 9.95 3.25
N LYS A 86 -12.59 10.02 3.51
CA LYS A 86 -11.70 11.02 2.94
C LYS A 86 -10.85 10.42 1.83
N PHE A 87 -10.82 11.10 0.70
CA PHE A 87 -9.96 10.79 -0.44
C PHE A 87 -8.87 11.84 -0.56
N GLY A 88 -7.63 11.40 -0.74
CA GLY A 88 -6.56 12.21 -1.31
C GLY A 88 -6.64 12.17 -2.83
N LEU A 89 -6.51 13.34 -3.46
CA LEU A 89 -6.40 13.49 -4.90
C LEU A 89 -5.14 14.30 -5.23
N SER A 90 -4.31 13.73 -6.11
CA SER A 90 -3.13 14.38 -6.67
C SER A 90 -3.04 14.16 -8.16
N LYS A 91 -2.76 15.21 -8.94
CA LYS A 91 -2.29 15.05 -10.32
C LYS A 91 -0.93 14.34 -10.29
N VAL A 92 -0.70 13.36 -11.16
CA VAL A 92 0.56 12.59 -11.24
C VAL A 92 1.23 12.70 -12.60
N ALA A 93 0.48 13.04 -13.66
CA ALA A 93 1.02 13.29 -14.99
C ALA A 93 0.21 14.35 -15.75
N ASP A 94 0.88 15.05 -16.66
CA ASP A 94 0.26 15.90 -17.68
C ASP A 94 0.10 15.13 -19.00
N VAL A 95 -0.80 15.60 -19.88
CA VAL A 95 -0.85 15.16 -21.29
C VAL A 95 -0.14 16.22 -22.13
N ILE A 96 0.96 15.86 -22.79
CA ILE A 96 1.78 16.78 -23.57
C ILE A 96 2.12 16.11 -24.90
N ASN A 97 1.67 16.69 -26.01
CA ASN A 97 1.89 16.19 -27.38
C ASN A 97 1.45 14.73 -27.59
N GLY A 98 0.28 14.34 -27.08
CA GLY A 98 -0.21 12.96 -27.21
C GLY A 98 0.48 11.93 -26.33
N GLU A 99 1.27 12.35 -25.33
CA GLU A 99 1.94 11.47 -24.37
C GLU A 99 1.61 11.85 -22.92
N TYR A 100 1.46 10.86 -22.05
CA TYR A 100 1.46 11.06 -20.60
C TYR A 100 2.88 11.32 -20.10
N LYS A 101 3.08 12.47 -19.44
CA LYS A 101 4.37 12.86 -18.85
C LYS A 101 4.22 12.96 -17.34
N VAL A 102 4.79 11.99 -16.63
CA VAL A 102 4.82 11.94 -15.17
C VAL A 102 5.48 13.21 -14.64
N LEU A 103 4.87 13.84 -13.64
CA LEU A 103 5.39 15.07 -13.04
C LEU A 103 6.73 14.79 -12.33
N THR A 104 7.67 15.75 -12.37
CA THR A 104 9.03 15.58 -11.85
C THR A 104 9.10 15.14 -10.38
N GLN A 105 8.13 15.55 -9.56
CA GLN A 105 8.01 15.09 -8.16
C GLN A 105 7.74 13.57 -8.01
N TYR A 106 7.37 12.88 -9.09
CA TYR A 106 7.08 11.44 -9.15
C TYR A 106 7.98 10.66 -10.12
N GLU A 107 9.00 11.28 -10.74
CA GLU A 107 9.94 10.58 -11.63
C GLU A 107 10.61 9.37 -10.93
N ALA A 108 10.85 9.45 -9.62
CA ALA A 108 11.40 8.38 -8.79
C ALA A 108 10.52 7.10 -8.74
N VAL A 109 9.25 7.17 -9.17
CA VAL A 109 8.34 6.02 -9.27
C VAL A 109 8.74 5.10 -10.43
N ASN A 110 9.41 5.63 -11.47
CA ASN A 110 9.88 4.89 -12.64
C ASN A 110 8.78 4.03 -13.30
N ILE A 111 7.61 4.63 -13.51
CA ILE A 111 6.46 4.05 -14.21
C ILE A 111 6.22 4.81 -15.50
N ASP A 112 6.02 4.07 -16.59
CA ASP A 112 5.61 4.62 -17.88
C ASP A 112 4.10 4.40 -18.10
N LEU A 113 3.33 5.47 -17.94
CA LEU A 113 1.87 5.47 -18.11
C LEU A 113 1.43 5.15 -19.55
N ASN A 114 2.30 5.37 -20.55
CA ASN A 114 1.99 5.13 -21.97
C ASN A 114 2.09 3.64 -22.34
N ASN A 115 2.72 2.83 -21.50
CA ASN A 115 2.94 1.40 -21.72
C ASN A 115 2.09 0.50 -20.79
N ILE A 116 1.14 1.06 -20.03
CA ILE A 116 0.16 0.30 -19.25
C ILE A 116 -0.79 -0.43 -20.21
N LYS A 117 -0.87 -1.75 -20.09
CA LYS A 117 -1.69 -2.61 -20.97
C LYS A 117 -2.70 -3.45 -20.20
N THR A 118 -2.32 -3.92 -19.02
CA THR A 118 -3.22 -4.64 -18.13
C THR A 118 -3.69 -3.70 -17.02
N ALA A 119 -4.85 -4.02 -16.46
CA ALA A 119 -5.38 -3.24 -15.36
C ALA A 119 -4.73 -3.61 -14.01
N THR A 120 -4.03 -4.75 -13.94
CA THR A 120 -3.04 -5.04 -12.88
C THR A 120 -1.85 -4.07 -12.93
N ASP A 121 -1.33 -3.73 -14.12
CA ASP A 121 -0.27 -2.73 -14.27
C ASP A 121 -0.74 -1.34 -13.76
N LEU A 122 -2.00 -1.00 -14.03
CA LEU A 122 -2.63 0.24 -13.55
C LEU A 122 -2.76 0.27 -12.02
N GLU A 123 -3.19 -0.83 -11.40
CA GLU A 123 -3.26 -0.93 -9.94
C GLU A 123 -1.86 -0.87 -9.30
N LEU A 124 -0.85 -1.53 -9.89
CA LEU A 124 0.53 -1.45 -9.44
C LEU A 124 1.06 -0.01 -9.53
N ALA A 125 0.81 0.68 -10.64
CA ALA A 125 1.16 2.09 -10.81
C ALA A 125 0.51 2.96 -9.72
N ALA A 126 -0.81 2.84 -9.50
CA ALA A 126 -1.53 3.58 -8.47
C ALA A 126 -0.94 3.35 -7.06
N ASN A 127 -0.65 2.10 -6.71
CA ASN A 127 -0.03 1.74 -5.43
C ASN A 127 1.41 2.25 -5.27
N LEU A 128 2.17 2.41 -6.37
CA LEU A 128 3.51 2.98 -6.33
C LEU A 128 3.46 4.52 -6.17
N PHE A 129 2.59 5.23 -6.91
CA PHE A 129 2.38 6.67 -6.69
C PHE A 129 1.91 6.97 -5.26
N LYS A 130 0.99 6.16 -4.70
CA LYS A 130 0.53 6.29 -3.31
C LYS A 130 1.65 6.21 -2.26
N LYS A 131 2.78 5.58 -2.55
CA LYS A 131 3.93 5.50 -1.60
C LYS A 131 4.76 6.79 -1.53
N VAL A 132 4.64 7.67 -2.52
CA VAL A 132 5.46 8.89 -2.66
C VAL A 132 4.64 10.18 -2.71
N VAL A 133 3.32 10.08 -2.83
CA VAL A 133 2.40 11.23 -2.75
C VAL A 133 2.55 11.95 -1.41
N SER A 134 2.56 13.28 -1.45
CA SER A 134 2.89 14.14 -0.32
C SER A 134 2.09 15.45 -0.27
N LYS A 135 1.19 15.67 -1.23
CA LYS A 135 0.34 16.85 -1.35
C LYS A 135 -0.96 16.46 -2.02
N ASP A 136 -2.07 16.71 -1.33
CA ASP A 136 -3.40 16.28 -1.76
C ASP A 136 -4.42 17.40 -1.64
N ASN A 137 -5.36 17.42 -2.58
CA ASN A 137 -6.69 17.94 -2.28
C ASN A 137 -7.43 16.85 -1.49
N ILE A 138 -7.96 17.19 -0.31
CA ILE A 138 -8.73 16.26 0.51
C ILE A 138 -10.22 16.43 0.19
N LEU A 139 -10.82 15.41 -0.37
CA LEU A 139 -12.27 15.29 -0.61
C LEU A 139 -12.90 14.49 0.52
N THR A 140 -14.14 14.79 0.90
CA THR A 140 -14.86 14.06 1.95
C THR A 140 -16.26 13.71 1.45
N THR A 141 -16.67 12.45 1.60
CA THR A 141 -17.97 11.97 1.14
C THR A 141 -19.13 12.50 1.99
N ASP A 142 -20.24 12.81 1.33
CA ASP A 142 -21.53 13.07 1.95
C ASP A 142 -22.15 11.77 2.52
N LYS A 143 -23.32 11.89 3.15
CA LYS A 143 -24.04 10.75 3.76
C LYS A 143 -24.46 9.65 2.76
N ASN A 144 -24.42 9.94 1.46
CA ASN A 144 -24.76 8.97 0.40
C ASN A 144 -23.51 8.27 -0.15
N GLY A 145 -22.31 8.65 0.33
CA GLY A 145 -21.04 8.14 -0.19
C GLY A 145 -20.52 8.91 -1.40
N LYS A 146 -20.98 10.14 -1.64
CA LYS A 146 -20.63 10.94 -2.83
C LYS A 146 -19.73 12.13 -2.49
N CYS A 147 -18.74 12.42 -3.33
CA CYS A 147 -18.06 13.72 -3.36
C CYS A 147 -17.66 14.10 -4.79
N THR A 148 -17.45 15.40 -5.04
CA THR A 148 -17.10 15.92 -6.37
C THR A 148 -15.99 16.97 -6.23
N ILE A 149 -15.12 17.04 -7.22
CA ILE A 149 -14.16 18.12 -7.43
C ILE A 149 -14.23 18.57 -8.89
N ASP A 150 -14.25 19.88 -9.08
CA ASP A 150 -14.38 20.57 -10.36
C ASP A 150 -13.05 21.28 -10.72
N ASP A 151 -13.02 21.93 -11.89
CA ASP A 151 -11.88 22.75 -12.36
C ASP A 151 -10.52 22.02 -12.39
N LEU A 152 -10.53 20.72 -12.68
CA LEU A 152 -9.32 19.92 -12.84
C LEU A 152 -8.81 19.98 -14.28
N ASP A 153 -7.55 20.38 -14.46
CA ASP A 153 -6.85 20.37 -15.75
C ASP A 153 -6.81 18.99 -16.41
N VAL A 154 -6.59 18.97 -17.73
CA VAL A 154 -6.21 17.73 -18.44
C VAL A 154 -4.96 17.08 -17.84
N GLY A 155 -5.01 15.78 -17.61
CA GLY A 155 -3.92 15.00 -17.01
C GLY A 155 -4.38 13.68 -16.38
N VAL A 156 -3.47 13.01 -15.67
CA VAL A 156 -3.75 11.80 -14.89
C VAL A 156 -3.71 12.11 -13.41
N TYR A 157 -4.71 11.62 -12.68
CA TYR A 157 -4.94 11.83 -11.25
C TYR A 157 -4.88 10.50 -10.50
N LEU A 158 -4.16 10.49 -9.38
CA LEU A 158 -4.22 9.45 -8.37
C LEU A 158 -5.34 9.76 -7.38
N LEU A 159 -6.19 8.77 -7.12
CA LEU A 159 -7.20 8.80 -6.07
C LEU A 159 -6.96 7.65 -5.09
N TYR A 160 -7.02 7.95 -3.79
CA TYR A 160 -6.84 6.98 -2.73
C TYR A 160 -7.52 7.41 -1.44
N ALA A 161 -7.99 6.45 -0.63
CA ALA A 161 -8.51 6.78 0.70
C ALA A 161 -7.37 7.18 1.64
N THR A 162 -7.54 8.32 2.32
CA THR A 162 -6.69 8.82 3.41
C THR A 162 -7.29 8.49 4.79
N ASP A 163 -8.61 8.38 4.87
CA ASP A 163 -9.37 8.00 6.07
C ASP A 163 -10.65 7.29 5.62
N ILE A 164 -10.82 6.02 5.99
CA ILE A 164 -11.98 5.19 5.56
C ILE A 164 -13.18 5.33 6.49
N SER A 165 -13.13 6.14 7.55
CA SER A 165 -14.23 6.27 8.53
C SER A 165 -14.66 4.87 9.04
N ASN A 166 -15.91 4.45 8.81
CA ASN A 166 -16.42 3.10 9.13
C ASN A 166 -16.66 2.21 7.89
N TYR A 167 -16.13 2.58 6.71
CA TYR A 167 -16.34 1.88 5.44
C TYR A 167 -15.44 0.63 5.29
N GLU A 168 -15.10 0.28 4.06
CA GLU A 168 -14.17 -0.77 3.66
C GLU A 168 -12.84 -0.22 3.15
N ASN A 169 -11.84 -1.09 2.96
CA ASN A 169 -10.56 -0.72 2.38
C ASN A 169 -10.74 -0.43 0.88
N ILE A 170 -10.51 0.82 0.47
CA ILE A 170 -10.63 1.25 -0.93
C ILE A 170 -9.29 1.10 -1.65
N THR A 171 -9.31 0.42 -2.80
CA THR A 171 -8.13 0.24 -3.66
C THR A 171 -7.74 1.58 -4.30
N PRO A 172 -6.46 1.99 -4.27
CA PRO A 172 -6.00 3.19 -4.99
C PRO A 172 -6.14 3.01 -6.50
N PHE A 173 -6.51 4.08 -7.21
CA PHE A 173 -6.67 4.04 -8.67
C PHE A 173 -6.15 5.29 -9.35
N LEU A 174 -5.85 5.15 -10.64
CA LEU A 174 -5.51 6.25 -11.54
C LEU A 174 -6.71 6.53 -12.45
N VAL A 175 -6.92 7.80 -12.79
CA VAL A 175 -7.92 8.22 -13.77
C VAL A 175 -7.45 9.43 -14.56
N SER A 176 -7.79 9.49 -15.84
CA SER A 176 -7.46 10.61 -16.74
C SER A 176 -8.64 11.57 -16.90
N ILE A 177 -8.30 12.85 -17.07
CA ILE A 177 -9.21 13.88 -17.58
C ILE A 177 -8.65 14.35 -18.94
N PRO A 178 -9.44 14.28 -20.02
CA PRO A 178 -10.67 13.51 -20.13
C PRO A 178 -10.40 12.00 -19.95
N SER A 179 -11.47 11.22 -19.72
CA SER A 179 -11.48 9.76 -19.93
C SER A 179 -12.15 9.44 -21.26
N TRP A 180 -11.76 8.33 -21.89
CA TRP A 180 -12.35 7.89 -23.15
C TRP A 180 -13.43 6.82 -22.95
N ASN A 181 -14.57 7.04 -23.61
CA ASN A 181 -15.64 6.05 -23.75
C ASN A 181 -15.53 5.34 -25.11
N GLU A 182 -15.29 4.02 -25.10
CA GLU A 182 -15.21 3.18 -26.31
C GLU A 182 -16.54 3.04 -27.06
N ALA A 183 -17.67 2.96 -26.34
CA ALA A 183 -18.99 2.77 -26.92
C ALA A 183 -19.45 4.03 -27.68
N ASP A 184 -19.38 5.19 -27.02
CA ASP A 184 -19.79 6.48 -27.59
C ASP A 184 -18.72 7.11 -28.49
N LYS A 185 -17.50 6.56 -28.49
CA LYS A 185 -16.29 7.11 -29.15
C LYS A 185 -16.08 8.58 -28.84
N SER A 186 -16.15 8.93 -27.56
CA SER A 186 -16.11 10.32 -27.10
C SER A 186 -15.31 10.52 -25.82
N MET A 187 -14.76 11.73 -25.67
CA MET A 187 -14.03 12.18 -24.49
C MET A 187 -15.01 12.70 -23.44
N SER A 188 -15.01 12.11 -22.24
CA SER A 188 -15.71 12.64 -21.06
C SER A 188 -14.73 13.41 -20.18
N TYR A 189 -14.94 14.73 -20.05
CA TYR A 189 -14.20 15.58 -19.11
C TYR A 189 -14.81 15.51 -17.72
N ASP A 190 -16.14 15.37 -17.64
CA ASP A 190 -16.86 15.09 -16.40
C ASP A 190 -17.05 13.58 -16.23
N ILE A 191 -16.35 13.02 -15.23
CA ILE A 191 -16.30 11.59 -14.98
C ILE A 191 -16.87 11.25 -13.60
N ASN A 192 -17.67 10.19 -13.55
CA ASN A 192 -18.18 9.61 -12.31
C ASN A 192 -17.53 8.25 -12.12
N VAL A 193 -16.85 8.07 -10.98
CA VAL A 193 -16.04 6.91 -10.66
C VAL A 193 -16.57 6.18 -9.43
N ILE A 194 -16.66 4.85 -9.54
CA ILE A 194 -16.99 3.94 -8.44
C ILE A 194 -15.72 3.16 -8.06
N PRO A 195 -15.07 3.49 -6.93
CA PRO A 195 -13.87 2.80 -6.47
C PRO A 195 -14.15 1.35 -6.07
N LYS A 196 -13.22 0.43 -6.35
CA LYS A 196 -13.28 -0.91 -5.75
C LYS A 196 -12.95 -0.87 -4.26
N HIS A 197 -13.62 -1.71 -3.48
CA HIS A 197 -13.44 -1.82 -2.03
C HIS A 197 -13.38 -3.28 -1.56
N THR A 198 -12.80 -3.51 -0.39
CA THR A 198 -12.62 -4.84 0.23
C THR A 198 -12.86 -4.81 1.73
N LYS A 199 -13.54 -5.84 2.23
CA LYS A 199 -13.85 -6.02 3.66
C LYS A 199 -12.60 -5.90 4.54
N ILE A 200 -12.74 -5.14 5.63
CA ILE A 200 -11.74 -5.12 6.70
C ILE A 200 -11.84 -6.45 7.44
N ILE A 201 -10.81 -7.29 7.32
CA ILE A 201 -10.66 -8.49 8.14
C ILE A 201 -10.16 -8.03 9.51
N GLU A 202 -11.01 -8.11 10.54
CA GLU A 202 -10.56 -7.94 11.92
C GLU A 202 -9.66 -9.12 12.30
N GLU A 203 -8.37 -8.87 12.56
CA GLU A 203 -7.52 -9.87 13.18
C GLU A 203 -8.06 -10.19 14.58
N GLU A 204 -8.50 -11.43 14.80
CA GLU A 204 -8.80 -11.91 16.14
C GLU A 204 -7.55 -11.77 17.01
N LYS A 205 -7.55 -10.75 17.88
CA LYS A 205 -6.49 -10.57 18.88
C LYS A 205 -6.31 -11.89 19.61
N PRO A 206 -5.09 -12.47 19.65
CA PRO A 206 -4.89 -13.77 20.26
C PRO A 206 -5.37 -13.71 21.70
N LYS A 207 -6.44 -14.46 22.00
CA LYS A 207 -6.90 -14.68 23.37
C LYS A 207 -5.80 -15.46 24.08
N VAL A 208 -4.85 -14.72 24.66
CA VAL A 208 -3.82 -15.28 25.52
C VAL A 208 -4.57 -16.14 26.54
N PRO A 209 -4.31 -17.46 26.62
CA PRO A 209 -4.96 -18.28 27.62
C PRO A 209 -4.67 -17.65 28.98
N ALA A 210 -5.66 -17.61 29.87
CA ALA A 210 -5.49 -17.06 31.20
C ALA A 210 -4.54 -17.96 32.02
N THR A 211 -3.24 -17.80 31.77
CA THR A 211 -2.18 -18.40 32.58
C THR A 211 -2.25 -17.68 33.92
N GLY A 212 -2.84 -18.35 34.91
CA GLY A 212 -2.83 -17.94 36.31
C GLY A 212 -1.43 -18.04 36.91
N TYR A 213 -0.45 -17.41 36.26
CA TYR A 213 0.95 -17.41 36.64
C TYR A 213 1.14 -16.41 37.78
N ASP A 214 1.06 -16.93 39.00
CA ASP A 214 1.28 -16.16 40.22
C ASP A 214 2.77 -15.84 40.38
N ASN A 215 3.18 -14.72 39.77
CA ASN A 215 4.50 -14.13 39.93
C ASN A 215 4.81 -13.84 41.41
N LYS A 216 5.36 -14.85 42.10
CA LYS A 216 5.93 -14.77 43.45
C LYS A 216 7.40 -14.34 43.42
N ALA A 217 7.96 -13.92 42.28
CA ALA A 217 9.37 -13.52 42.18
C ALA A 217 9.67 -12.34 43.12
N TYR A 218 8.75 -11.38 43.26
CA TYR A 218 8.87 -10.28 44.22
C TYR A 218 8.83 -10.74 45.68
N LEU A 219 8.07 -11.80 46.01
CA LEU A 219 8.06 -12.40 47.35
C LEU A 219 9.42 -13.03 47.68
N TYR A 220 9.99 -13.81 46.75
CA TYR A 220 11.31 -14.42 46.92
C TYR A 220 12.44 -13.38 46.94
N LEU A 221 12.34 -12.29 46.15
CA LEU A 221 13.25 -11.15 46.19
C LEU A 221 13.20 -10.44 47.57
N GLY A 222 12.00 -10.23 48.12
CA GLY A 222 11.80 -9.66 49.46
C GLY A 222 12.37 -10.53 50.58
N VAL A 223 12.14 -11.85 50.54
CA VAL A 223 12.71 -12.78 51.52
C VAL A 223 14.24 -12.85 51.40
N GLY A 224 14.79 -12.91 50.17
CA GLY A 224 16.23 -12.97 49.93
C GLY A 224 16.97 -11.74 50.44
N THR A 225 16.43 -10.54 50.20
CA THR A 225 17.03 -9.28 50.68
C THR A 225 17.02 -9.16 52.20
N CYS A 226 15.94 -9.57 52.88
CA CYS A 226 15.88 -9.59 54.35
C CYS A 226 16.96 -10.49 54.99
N LEU A 227 17.22 -11.66 54.41
CA LEU A 227 18.22 -12.61 54.92
C LEU A 227 19.65 -12.05 54.83
N LEU A 228 19.99 -11.36 53.75
CA LEU A 228 21.32 -10.76 53.56
C LEU A 228 21.57 -9.61 54.55
N ILE A 229 20.55 -8.77 54.82
CA ILE A 229 20.64 -7.70 55.82
C ILE A 229 20.80 -8.27 57.23
N GLY A 230 20.00 -9.28 57.59
CA GLY A 230 20.09 -9.94 58.91
C GLY A 230 21.45 -10.58 59.17
N SER A 231 22.02 -11.27 58.17
CA SER A 231 23.37 -11.84 58.27
C SER A 231 24.45 -10.76 58.50
N SER A 232 24.35 -9.64 57.77
CA SER A 232 25.30 -8.51 57.89
C SER A 232 25.35 -7.92 59.30
N ILE A 233 24.19 -7.80 59.96
CA ILE A 233 24.10 -7.28 61.34
C ILE A 233 24.79 -8.22 62.35
N LEU A 234 24.65 -9.54 62.17
CA LEU A 234 25.29 -10.53 63.04
C LEU A 234 26.82 -10.52 62.91
N PHE A 235 27.36 -10.37 61.70
CA PHE A 235 28.82 -10.33 61.48
C PHE A 235 29.47 -9.06 62.06
N PHE A 236 28.82 -7.89 62.01
CA PHE A 236 29.37 -6.67 62.61
C PHE A 236 29.12 -6.56 64.13
N GLY A 237 28.12 -7.25 64.68
CA GLY A 237 27.77 -7.19 66.11
C GLY A 237 28.79 -7.82 67.08
N VAL A 238 29.62 -8.77 66.61
CA VAL A 238 30.54 -9.55 67.47
C VAL A 238 31.83 -8.77 67.83
N GLY A 239 32.14 -7.68 67.12
CA GLY A 239 33.46 -7.03 67.13
C GLY A 239 33.83 -6.11 68.31
N LYS A 240 32.98 -5.90 69.34
CA LYS A 240 33.29 -4.92 70.42
C LYS A 240 32.93 -5.37 71.86
N LYS A 241 33.58 -6.44 72.36
CA LYS A 241 33.78 -6.58 73.82
C LYS A 241 34.87 -5.58 74.28
N LYS A 242 34.45 -4.53 74.98
CA LYS A 242 35.34 -3.49 75.55
C LYS A 242 36.24 -4.10 76.63
N LYS A 243 37.54 -3.80 76.60
CA LYS A 243 38.41 -3.93 77.79
C LYS A 243 37.98 -2.88 78.82
N LYS A 244 37.73 -3.27 80.07
CA LYS A 244 37.66 -2.33 81.20
C LYS A 244 39.08 -1.97 81.62
N CYS A 245 39.36 -0.68 81.82
CA CYS A 245 40.35 -0.28 82.81
C CYS A 245 39.65 -0.25 84.17
N GLU A 246 40.31 -0.84 85.17
CA GLU A 246 40.03 -0.59 86.58
C GLU A 246 41.06 0.43 87.11
N LYS A 247 40.79 1.03 88.27
CA LYS A 247 41.45 2.25 88.77
C LYS A 247 42.21 1.99 90.06
#